data_AF-A0A947DI02-F1
#
_entry.id   AF-A0A947DI02-F1
#
_cell.length_a   1.000
_cell.length_b   1.000
_cell.length_c   1.000
_cell.angle_alpha   90.00
_cell.angle_beta   90.00
_cell.angle_gamma   90.00
#
_symmetry.space_group_name_H-M   'P 1'
#
loop_
_entity.id
_entity.type
_entity.pdbx_description
1 polymer ?
#
loop_
_entity_poly.entity_id
_entity_poly.type
_entity_poly.pdbx_seq_one_letter_code
_entity_poly.pdbx_strand_id
1 'polypeptide(L)'
;MTYTTQQLIDILDQELKAAWRGERVLLSTDDRLANPVVSKAIGADKLSKVFAFKDFRDQIHQYQREHNVSGLVWHPCSFKGQTIRLPEVHPDLTAIPADKATLAAAKSSIIQFWHDSIAGLRLWAAGHDPVELDAATVEAYIKETEWADISATRTELYLGLCWGNPKDCYCGWAYPESGCHRIIAAAAEPSAIKV
;
A
#
# COMPACT_ATOMS: atom_id res chain seq x y z
N MET A 1 -19.06 -12.09 -18.17
CA MET A 1 -17.97 -12.78 -17.45
C MET A 1 -17.27 -11.74 -16.59
N THR A 2 -16.98 -12.05 -15.33
CA THR A 2 -16.34 -11.09 -14.40
C THR A 2 -14.83 -11.29 -14.43
N TYR A 3 -14.05 -10.20 -14.55
CA TYR A 3 -12.60 -10.27 -14.49
C TYR A 3 -12.12 -10.58 -13.07
N THR A 4 -11.06 -11.36 -12.95
CA THR A 4 -10.36 -11.64 -11.69
C THR A 4 -9.35 -10.55 -11.36
N THR A 5 -8.90 -10.46 -10.11
CA THR A 5 -7.84 -9.54 -9.66
C THR A 5 -6.60 -9.63 -10.54
N GLN A 6 -6.12 -10.85 -10.84
CA GLN A 6 -4.95 -11.05 -11.70
C GLN A 6 -5.18 -10.52 -13.12
N GLN A 7 -6.38 -10.75 -13.70
CA GLN A 7 -6.71 -10.23 -15.02
C GLN A 7 -6.76 -8.70 -15.04
N LEU A 8 -7.26 -8.06 -13.97
CA LEU A 8 -7.24 -6.60 -13.87
C LEU A 8 -5.81 -6.04 -13.79
N ILE A 9 -4.91 -6.72 -13.05
CA ILE A 9 -3.48 -6.38 -13.00
C ILE A 9 -2.85 -6.52 -14.39
N ASP A 10 -3.10 -7.64 -15.08
CA ASP A 10 -2.55 -7.89 -16.41
C ASP A 10 -3.04 -6.84 -17.42
N ILE A 11 -4.30 -6.41 -17.32
CA ILE A 11 -4.89 -5.35 -18.14
C ILE A 11 -4.21 -4.00 -17.85
N LEU A 12 -4.04 -3.64 -16.57
CA LEU A 12 -3.36 -2.40 -16.17
C LEU A 12 -1.90 -2.37 -16.68
N ASP A 13 -1.19 -3.48 -16.55
CA ASP A 13 0.18 -3.64 -17.04
C ASP A 13 0.28 -3.48 -18.56
N GLN A 14 -0.67 -4.06 -19.29
CA GLN A 14 -0.73 -3.94 -20.75
C GLN A 14 -0.99 -2.50 -21.19
N GLU A 15 -1.94 -1.81 -20.54
CA GLU A 15 -2.23 -0.40 -20.84
C GLU A 15 -1.06 0.52 -20.49
N LEU A 16 -0.37 0.29 -19.36
CA LEU A 16 0.81 1.06 -19.00
C LEU A 16 1.92 0.91 -20.05
N LYS A 17 2.18 -0.34 -20.49
CA LYS A 17 3.16 -0.64 -21.54
C LYS A 17 2.77 0.00 -22.87
N ALA A 18 1.50 -0.07 -23.27
CA ALA A 18 1.01 0.53 -24.51
C ALA A 18 1.09 2.06 -24.50
N ALA A 19 0.74 2.70 -23.38
CA ALA A 19 0.85 4.14 -23.18
C ALA A 19 2.31 4.62 -23.26
N TRP A 20 3.25 3.86 -22.70
CA TRP A 20 4.69 4.15 -22.80
C TRP A 20 5.25 3.96 -24.21
N ARG A 21 4.75 2.97 -24.97
CA ARG A 21 5.13 2.75 -26.37
C ARG A 21 4.50 3.75 -27.34
N GLY A 22 3.55 4.57 -26.89
CA GLY A 22 2.82 5.51 -27.74
C GLY A 22 1.83 4.84 -28.69
N GLU A 23 1.50 3.56 -28.47
CA GLU A 23 0.58 2.77 -29.31
C GLU A 23 -0.89 3.19 -29.11
N ARG A 24 -1.20 3.87 -28.00
CA ARG A 24 -2.50 4.51 -27.75
C ARG A 24 -2.31 5.97 -27.38
N VAL A 25 -2.68 6.86 -28.30
CA VAL A 25 -2.87 8.28 -28.04
C VAL A 25 -4.37 8.48 -27.81
N LEU A 26 -4.81 8.48 -26.55
CA LEU A 26 -6.19 8.88 -26.23
C LEU A 26 -6.22 10.41 -26.08
N LEU A 27 -6.70 11.05 -27.15
CA LEU A 27 -7.04 12.46 -27.19
C LEU A 27 -8.34 12.70 -26.40
N SER A 28 -8.25 13.49 -25.35
CA SER A 28 -9.24 14.53 -25.05
C SER A 28 -8.51 15.68 -24.36
N THR A 29 -8.16 16.67 -25.18
CA THR A 29 -7.24 17.77 -24.85
C THR A 29 -7.94 18.97 -24.21
N ASP A 30 -9.25 18.91 -23.99
CA ASP A 30 -10.03 20.15 -23.80
C ASP A 30 -10.27 20.59 -22.34
N ASP A 31 -9.84 19.83 -21.32
CA ASP A 31 -10.11 20.20 -19.90
C ASP A 31 -8.89 20.20 -18.95
N ARG A 32 -7.65 20.07 -19.44
CA ARG A 32 -6.52 19.63 -18.57
C ARG A 32 -5.45 20.66 -18.20
N LEU A 33 -5.60 21.93 -18.58
CA LEU A 33 -4.62 22.99 -18.27
C LEU A 33 -4.98 23.76 -16.98
N ALA A 34 -4.94 23.09 -15.83
CA ALA A 34 -5.13 23.76 -14.53
C ALA A 34 -3.87 23.85 -13.64
N ASN A 35 -2.71 23.32 -14.05
CA ASN A 35 -1.48 23.47 -13.26
C ASN A 35 -0.23 23.79 -14.13
N PRO A 36 0.15 25.08 -14.26
CA PRO A 36 1.25 25.55 -15.12
C PRO A 36 2.63 25.03 -14.71
N VAL A 37 2.78 24.53 -13.49
CA VAL A 37 4.06 24.06 -12.96
C VAL A 37 4.39 22.65 -13.47
N VAL A 38 3.38 21.80 -13.59
CA VAL A 38 3.54 20.40 -14.03
C VAL A 38 3.74 20.32 -15.56
N SER A 39 3.07 21.21 -16.32
CA SER A 39 3.20 21.35 -17.79
C SER A 39 4.57 21.76 -18.30
N LYS A 40 5.33 22.50 -17.49
CA LYS A 40 6.69 22.94 -17.83
C LYS A 40 7.76 21.87 -17.55
N ALA A 41 7.50 20.96 -16.61
CA ALA A 41 8.47 19.94 -16.17
C ALA A 41 8.36 18.62 -16.95
N ILE A 42 7.15 18.28 -17.40
CA ILE A 42 6.82 17.04 -18.09
C ILE A 42 6.16 17.47 -19.41
N GLY A 43 6.88 17.45 -20.53
CA GLY A 43 6.36 17.96 -21.81
C GLY A 43 4.94 17.46 -22.15
N ALA A 44 4.15 18.28 -22.83
CA ALA A 44 2.70 18.09 -23.01
C ALA A 44 2.25 16.68 -23.46
N ASP A 45 3.04 16.00 -24.31
CA ASP A 45 2.80 14.60 -24.73
C ASP A 45 2.86 13.60 -23.56
N LYS A 46 3.84 13.75 -22.67
CA LYS A 46 3.99 12.89 -21.49
C LYS A 46 2.87 13.13 -20.46
N LEU A 47 2.36 14.36 -20.38
CA LEU A 47 1.22 14.66 -19.51
C LEU A 47 -0.07 14.02 -20.01
N SER A 48 -0.34 14.10 -21.31
CA SER A 48 -1.50 13.43 -21.91
C SER A 48 -1.51 11.92 -21.60
N LYS A 49 -0.35 11.25 -21.68
CA LYS A 49 -0.19 9.83 -21.33
C LYS A 49 -0.44 9.53 -19.85
N VAL A 50 0.11 10.35 -18.94
CA VAL A 50 -0.11 10.19 -17.49
C VAL A 50 -1.58 10.34 -17.12
N PHE A 51 -2.26 11.32 -17.72
CA PHE A 51 -3.68 11.53 -17.49
C PHE A 51 -4.55 10.41 -18.06
N ALA A 52 -4.24 9.91 -19.26
CA ALA A 52 -4.97 8.78 -19.86
C ALA A 52 -4.85 7.49 -19.01
N PHE A 53 -3.66 7.21 -18.47
CA PHE A 53 -3.48 6.06 -17.58
C PHE A 53 -4.23 6.23 -16.25
N LYS A 54 -4.25 7.45 -15.69
CA LYS A 54 -5.02 7.74 -14.47
C LYS A 54 -6.52 7.50 -14.70
N ASP A 55 -7.09 8.01 -15.79
CA ASP A 55 -8.51 7.81 -16.13
C ASP A 55 -8.83 6.32 -16.32
N PHE A 56 -7.93 5.59 -16.96
CA PHE A 56 -8.08 4.14 -17.15
C PHE A 56 -8.08 3.40 -15.80
N ARG A 57 -7.16 3.75 -14.90
CA ARG A 57 -7.10 3.17 -13.56
C ARG A 57 -8.36 3.46 -12.75
N ASP A 58 -8.91 4.68 -12.86
CA ASP A 58 -10.16 5.04 -12.18
C ASP A 58 -11.37 4.22 -12.70
N GLN A 59 -11.40 3.90 -13.99
CA GLN A 59 -12.40 2.97 -14.57
C GLN A 59 -12.24 1.54 -14.02
N ILE A 60 -11.00 1.04 -13.88
CA ILE A 60 -10.75 -0.27 -13.24
C ILE A 60 -11.22 -0.25 -11.78
N HIS A 61 -10.97 0.83 -11.04
CA HIS A 61 -11.45 0.97 -9.65
C HIS A 61 -12.98 0.98 -9.57
N GLN A 62 -13.66 1.61 -10.54
CA GLN A 62 -15.13 1.55 -10.63
C GLN A 62 -15.62 0.12 -10.90
N TYR A 63 -15.01 -0.56 -11.87
CA TYR A 63 -15.32 -1.97 -12.18
C TYR A 63 -15.16 -2.87 -10.94
N GLN A 64 -14.07 -2.71 -10.17
CA GLN A 64 -13.85 -3.46 -8.94
C GLN A 64 -15.01 -3.31 -7.94
N ARG A 65 -15.52 -2.08 -7.77
CA ARG A 65 -16.63 -1.81 -6.85
C ARG A 65 -17.94 -2.40 -7.35
N GLU A 66 -18.25 -2.22 -8.63
CA GLU A 66 -19.50 -2.70 -9.24
C GLU A 66 -19.59 -4.23 -9.24
N HIS A 67 -18.45 -4.90 -9.44
CA HIS A 67 -18.39 -6.36 -9.56
C HIS A 67 -17.84 -7.08 -8.32
N ASN A 68 -17.56 -6.35 -7.23
CA ASN A 68 -16.93 -6.87 -6.02
C ASN A 68 -15.63 -7.66 -6.29
N VAL A 69 -14.80 -7.14 -7.18
CA VAL A 69 -13.48 -7.74 -7.48
C VAL A 69 -12.45 -7.19 -6.49
N SER A 70 -11.92 -8.09 -5.67
CA SER A 70 -10.91 -7.77 -4.66
C SER A 70 -9.69 -7.08 -5.25
N GLY A 71 -9.19 -6.05 -4.56
CA GLY A 71 -7.90 -5.42 -4.85
C GLY A 71 -6.73 -6.08 -4.12
N LEU A 72 -6.98 -7.14 -3.34
CA LEU A 72 -5.96 -7.81 -2.54
C LEU A 72 -5.15 -8.80 -3.36
N VAL A 73 -3.88 -8.84 -3.05
CA VAL A 73 -2.89 -9.80 -3.53
C VAL A 73 -2.20 -10.40 -2.31
N TRP A 74 -1.75 -11.66 -2.43
CA TRP A 74 -1.20 -12.40 -1.30
C TRP A 74 0.28 -12.66 -1.50
N HIS A 75 1.09 -12.07 -0.62
CA HIS A 75 2.55 -12.12 -0.70
C HIS A 75 3.12 -12.94 0.47
N PRO A 76 4.15 -13.78 0.22
CA PRO A 76 4.90 -14.38 1.30
C PRO A 76 5.86 -13.35 1.92
N CYS A 77 5.82 -13.20 3.24
CA CYS A 77 6.83 -12.49 4.02
C CYS A 77 7.62 -13.51 4.85
N SER A 78 8.95 -13.46 4.76
CA SER A 78 9.81 -14.39 5.48
C SER A 78 10.82 -13.64 6.33
N PHE A 79 10.95 -14.03 7.60
CA PHE A 79 11.89 -13.43 8.54
C PHE A 79 12.38 -14.49 9.53
N LYS A 80 13.69 -14.54 9.78
CA LYS A 80 14.34 -15.51 10.70
C LYS A 80 13.91 -16.98 10.49
N GLY A 81 13.66 -17.39 9.24
CA GLY A 81 13.26 -18.76 8.90
C GLY A 81 11.78 -19.09 9.12
N GLN A 82 10.97 -18.13 9.56
CA GLN A 82 9.51 -18.22 9.57
C GLN A 82 8.94 -17.53 8.33
N THR A 83 7.80 -18.01 7.85
CA THR A 83 7.11 -17.44 6.69
C THR A 83 5.61 -17.31 6.97
N ILE A 84 5.04 -16.16 6.64
CA ILE A 84 3.59 -15.91 6.64
C ILE A 84 3.16 -15.45 5.25
N ARG A 85 1.92 -15.76 4.86
CA ARG A 85 1.31 -15.22 3.64
C ARG A 85 0.26 -14.20 4.07
N LEU A 86 0.45 -12.93 3.70
CA LEU A 86 -0.42 -11.84 4.10
C LEU A 86 -1.16 -11.24 2.90
N PRO A 87 -2.39 -10.74 3.10
CA PRO A 87 -3.09 -9.92 2.12
C PRO A 87 -2.57 -8.48 2.14
N GLU A 88 -2.35 -7.91 0.96
CA GLU A 88 -1.98 -6.51 0.78
C GLU A 88 -2.73 -5.96 -0.44
N VAL A 89 -3.02 -4.65 -0.44
CA VAL A 89 -3.69 -3.99 -1.56
C VAL A 89 -2.69 -3.76 -2.68
N HIS A 90 -2.98 -4.26 -3.89
CA HIS A 90 -2.11 -4.01 -5.03
C HIS A 90 -2.00 -2.49 -5.32
N PRO A 91 -0.80 -1.93 -5.57
CA PRO A 91 -0.60 -0.48 -5.73
C PRO A 91 -1.49 0.19 -6.79
N ASP A 92 -1.82 -0.54 -7.86
CA ASP A 92 -2.65 -0.03 -8.95
C ASP A 92 -4.14 -0.37 -8.83
N LEU A 93 -4.54 -1.18 -7.84
CA LEU A 93 -5.94 -1.51 -7.57
C LEU A 93 -6.47 -0.68 -6.38
N THR A 94 -7.77 -0.80 -6.11
CA THR A 94 -8.38 -0.25 -4.90
C THR A 94 -8.90 -1.37 -4.01
N ALA A 95 -8.80 -1.16 -2.69
CA ALA A 95 -9.53 -1.99 -1.74
C ALA A 95 -11.03 -1.73 -1.87
N ILE A 96 -11.82 -2.81 -1.85
CA ILE A 96 -13.29 -2.75 -1.71
C ILE A 96 -13.70 -3.03 -0.26
N PRO A 97 -14.95 -2.76 0.16
CA PRO A 97 -15.37 -3.02 1.55
C PRO A 97 -15.11 -4.46 2.04
N ALA A 98 -15.26 -5.46 1.15
CA ALA A 98 -14.94 -6.85 1.46
C ALA A 98 -13.44 -7.10 1.73
N ASP A 99 -12.55 -6.33 1.11
CA ASP A 99 -11.12 -6.42 1.32
C ASP A 99 -10.74 -5.94 2.73
N LYS A 100 -11.37 -4.86 3.21
CA LYS A 100 -11.14 -4.36 4.56
C LYS A 100 -11.48 -5.42 5.62
N ALA A 101 -12.57 -6.17 5.43
CA ALA A 101 -12.91 -7.29 6.30
C ALA A 101 -11.86 -8.41 6.26
N THR A 102 -11.29 -8.68 5.08
CA THR A 102 -10.21 -9.66 4.90
C THR A 102 -8.92 -9.22 5.59
N LEU A 103 -8.53 -7.94 5.45
CA LEU A 103 -7.38 -7.35 6.15
C LEU A 103 -7.55 -7.43 7.67
N ALA A 104 -8.73 -7.07 8.18
CA ALA A 104 -9.04 -7.16 9.61
C ALA A 104 -9.00 -8.62 10.12
N ALA A 105 -9.51 -9.58 9.35
CA ALA A 105 -9.47 -11.00 9.70
C ALA A 105 -8.04 -11.57 9.73
N ALA A 106 -7.14 -11.06 8.88
CA ALA A 106 -5.73 -11.45 8.85
C ALA A 106 -4.90 -10.84 10.00
N LYS A 107 -5.42 -9.81 10.69
CA LYS A 107 -4.68 -9.11 11.74
C LYS A 107 -4.10 -10.05 12.80
N SER A 108 -4.91 -10.97 13.33
CA SER A 108 -4.49 -11.84 14.43
C SER A 108 -3.30 -12.74 14.07
N SER A 109 -3.27 -13.31 12.86
CA SER A 109 -2.14 -14.13 12.41
C SER A 109 -0.88 -13.30 12.16
N ILE A 110 -1.03 -12.07 11.64
CA ILE A 110 0.09 -11.14 11.44
C ILE A 110 0.70 -10.73 12.80
N ILE A 111 -0.14 -10.40 13.78
CA ILE A 111 0.31 -10.04 15.13
C ILE A 111 1.00 -11.23 15.82
N GLN A 112 0.47 -12.44 15.66
CA GLN A 112 1.12 -13.64 16.19
C GLN A 112 2.52 -13.84 15.59
N PHE A 113 2.64 -13.75 14.25
CA PHE A 113 3.92 -13.84 13.56
C PHE A 113 4.90 -12.75 14.02
N TRP A 114 4.42 -11.53 14.23
CA TRP A 114 5.21 -10.44 14.79
C TRP A 114 5.78 -10.81 16.16
N HIS A 115 4.95 -11.22 17.12
CA HIS A 115 5.40 -11.60 18.46
C HIS A 115 6.45 -12.72 18.44
N ASP A 116 6.23 -13.74 17.61
CA ASP A 116 7.15 -14.88 17.48
C ASP A 116 8.49 -14.47 16.85
N SER A 117 8.52 -13.39 16.06
CA SER A 117 9.68 -12.94 15.28
C SER A 117 10.56 -11.90 16.00
N ILE A 118 10.00 -11.11 16.92
CA ILE A 118 10.68 -9.95 17.52
C ILE A 118 11.54 -10.28 18.75
N ALA A 119 11.62 -11.56 19.17
CA ALA A 119 12.45 -11.95 20.31
C ALA A 119 13.91 -11.47 20.13
N GLY A 120 14.40 -10.74 21.14
CA GLY A 120 15.75 -10.16 21.17
C GLY A 120 15.96 -8.91 20.31
N LEU A 121 14.90 -8.32 19.75
CA LEU A 121 14.95 -7.06 19.00
C LEU A 121 14.45 -5.89 19.85
N ARG A 122 14.87 -4.68 19.49
CA ARG A 122 14.38 -3.41 20.02
C ARG A 122 13.32 -2.86 19.07
N LEU A 123 12.33 -2.17 19.63
CA LEU A 123 11.20 -1.64 18.86
C LEU A 123 11.37 -0.14 18.68
N TRP A 124 11.08 0.37 17.49
CA TRP A 124 11.29 1.77 17.13
C TRP A 124 10.07 2.29 16.38
N ALA A 125 9.64 3.50 16.68
CA ALA A 125 8.69 4.23 15.85
C ALA A 125 9.40 4.66 14.56
N ALA A 126 8.82 4.36 13.41
CA ALA A 126 9.36 4.77 12.13
C ALA A 126 9.20 6.30 11.94
N GLY A 127 10.27 6.97 11.52
CA GLY A 127 10.28 8.41 11.31
C GLY A 127 11.66 8.90 10.87
N HIS A 128 11.81 10.22 10.73
CA HIS A 128 13.11 10.85 10.46
C HIS A 128 14.10 10.56 11.58
N ASP A 129 13.64 10.67 12.83
CA ASP A 129 14.38 10.32 14.04
C ASP A 129 13.67 9.14 14.71
N PRO A 130 14.15 7.90 14.54
CA PRO A 130 13.54 6.73 15.16
C PRO A 130 13.55 6.85 16.68
N VAL A 131 12.37 6.76 17.30
CA VAL A 131 12.23 6.78 18.76
C VAL A 131 11.99 5.35 19.24
N GLU A 132 12.76 4.90 20.24
CA GLU A 132 12.55 3.58 20.82
C GLU A 132 11.18 3.51 21.51
N LEU A 133 10.46 2.41 21.27
CA LEU A 133 9.15 2.11 21.83
C LEU A 133 9.27 0.96 22.83
N ASP A 134 8.53 1.04 23.92
CA ASP A 134 8.31 -0.12 24.76
C ASP A 134 7.24 -1.06 24.17
N ALA A 135 7.26 -2.31 24.60
CA ALA A 135 6.30 -3.30 24.13
C ALA A 135 4.85 -2.92 24.50
N ALA A 136 4.63 -2.28 25.66
CA ALA A 136 3.29 -1.92 26.12
C ALA A 136 2.61 -0.87 25.21
N THR A 137 3.40 0.06 24.66
CA THR A 137 2.95 1.06 23.70
C THR A 137 2.54 0.40 22.39
N VAL A 138 3.32 -0.56 21.90
CA VAL A 138 2.96 -1.33 20.70
C VAL A 138 1.69 -2.15 20.93
N GLU A 139 1.53 -2.78 22.09
CA GLU A 139 0.28 -3.48 22.46
C GLU A 139 -0.95 -2.56 22.49
N ALA A 140 -0.78 -1.30 22.92
CA ALA A 140 -1.85 -0.32 22.87
C ALA A 140 -2.26 -0.01 21.42
N TYR A 141 -1.30 0.23 20.54
CA TYR A 141 -1.57 0.43 19.11
C TYR A 141 -2.21 -0.79 18.45
N ILE A 142 -1.82 -2.00 18.84
CA ILE A 142 -2.44 -3.24 18.34
C ILE A 142 -3.92 -3.29 18.72
N LYS A 143 -4.33 -2.78 19.87
CA LYS A 143 -5.74 -2.77 20.29
C LYS A 143 -6.58 -1.72 19.56
N GLU A 144 -5.99 -0.57 19.24
CA GLU A 144 -6.69 0.59 18.69
C GLU A 144 -6.86 0.54 17.16
N THR A 145 -6.07 -0.28 16.47
CA THR A 145 -6.01 -0.33 15.00
C THR A 145 -6.97 -1.36 14.41
N GLU A 146 -7.29 -1.24 13.13
CA GLU A 146 -8.28 -2.11 12.47
C GLU A 146 -7.63 -3.31 11.77
N TRP A 147 -6.45 -3.13 11.16
CA TRP A 147 -5.69 -4.21 10.54
C TRP A 147 -4.18 -4.04 10.78
N ALA A 148 -3.43 -5.07 10.43
CA ALA A 148 -1.97 -5.05 10.47
C ALA A 148 -1.39 -5.45 9.11
N ASP A 149 -0.22 -4.94 8.82
CA ASP A 149 0.62 -5.28 7.67
C ASP A 149 2.05 -5.55 8.17
N ILE A 150 2.78 -6.40 7.46
CA ILE A 150 4.14 -6.74 7.83
C ILE A 150 5.06 -6.90 6.62
N SER A 151 6.21 -6.26 6.67
CA SER A 151 7.28 -6.43 5.69
C SER A 151 8.61 -6.66 6.40
N ALA A 152 9.54 -7.33 5.73
CA ALA A 152 10.81 -7.71 6.33
C ALA A 152 11.98 -7.37 5.40
N THR A 153 13.08 -6.91 5.99
CA THR A 153 14.40 -6.96 5.37
C THR A 153 15.16 -8.18 5.91
N ARG A 154 16.44 -8.30 5.58
CA ARG A 154 17.28 -9.38 6.10
C ARG A 154 17.43 -9.33 7.62
N THR A 155 17.34 -8.15 8.23
CA THR A 155 17.68 -7.91 9.64
C THR A 155 16.60 -7.17 10.42
N GLU A 156 15.64 -6.56 9.73
CA GLU A 156 14.60 -5.73 10.33
C GLU A 156 13.23 -6.24 9.93
N LEU A 157 12.27 -6.05 10.83
CA LEU A 157 10.87 -6.38 10.62
C LEU A 157 10.04 -5.12 10.83
N TYR A 158 9.16 -4.81 9.89
CA TYR A 158 8.32 -3.62 9.90
C TYR A 158 6.87 -4.04 10.12
N LEU A 159 6.25 -3.51 11.15
CA LEU A 159 4.84 -3.69 11.45
C LEU A 159 4.09 -2.39 11.16
N GLY A 160 3.14 -2.44 10.24
CA GLY A 160 2.14 -1.40 10.05
C GLY A 160 0.88 -1.74 10.83
N LEU A 161 0.45 -0.87 11.73
CA LEU A 161 -0.82 -0.97 12.44
C LEU A 161 -1.73 0.16 11.95
N CYS A 162 -2.71 -0.17 11.11
CA CYS A 162 -3.41 0.83 10.32
C CYS A 162 -4.93 0.85 10.59
N TRP A 163 -5.56 1.98 10.25
CA TRP A 163 -7.00 2.22 10.38
C TRP A 163 -7.53 3.12 9.25
N GLY A 164 -8.85 3.12 9.06
CA GLY A 164 -9.55 3.97 8.10
C GLY A 164 -9.59 3.35 6.70
N ASN A 165 -9.13 4.10 5.69
CA ASN A 165 -9.07 3.68 4.30
C ASN A 165 -7.69 3.05 3.99
N PRO A 166 -7.63 1.76 3.57
CA PRO A 166 -6.38 1.08 3.20
C PRO A 166 -5.54 1.79 2.13
N LYS A 167 -6.16 2.62 1.27
CA LYS A 167 -5.44 3.36 0.23
C LYS A 167 -4.74 4.62 0.76
N ASP A 168 -5.34 5.24 1.78
CA ASP A 168 -4.94 6.57 2.25
C ASP A 168 -4.19 6.50 3.59
N CYS A 169 -4.17 5.36 4.28
CA CYS A 169 -3.58 5.21 5.61
C CYS A 169 -2.08 5.55 5.70
N TYR A 170 -1.37 5.58 4.58
CA TYR A 170 0.04 5.97 4.51
C TYR A 170 0.25 7.46 4.20
N CYS A 171 -0.83 8.20 3.91
CA CYS A 171 -0.80 9.61 3.56
C CYS A 171 -1.09 10.49 4.78
N GLY A 172 -0.17 11.40 5.11
CA GLY A 172 -0.34 12.29 6.27
C GLY A 172 -1.58 13.19 6.24
N TRP A 173 -2.12 13.50 5.05
CA TRP A 173 -3.33 14.33 4.93
C TRP A 173 -4.63 13.62 5.33
N ALA A 174 -4.63 12.28 5.39
CA ALA A 174 -5.82 11.51 5.73
C ALA A 174 -6.00 11.35 7.25
N TYR A 175 -5.05 11.85 8.06
CA TYR A 175 -5.12 11.82 9.50
C TYR A 175 -6.09 12.90 10.04
N PRO A 176 -6.94 12.60 11.04
CA PRO A 176 -6.98 11.36 11.83
C PRO A 176 -7.89 10.25 11.27
N GLU A 177 -8.67 10.50 10.22
CA GLU A 177 -9.68 9.57 9.71
C GLU A 177 -9.09 8.25 9.15
N SER A 178 -7.85 8.29 8.65
CA SER A 178 -7.08 7.15 8.20
C SER A 178 -5.60 7.35 8.54
N GLY A 179 -4.94 6.28 8.96
CA GLY A 179 -3.54 6.36 9.36
C GLY A 179 -2.90 5.02 9.61
N CYS A 180 -1.60 5.03 9.88
CA CYS A 180 -0.87 3.83 10.22
C CYS A 180 0.31 4.13 11.16
N HIS A 181 0.35 3.45 12.30
CA HIS A 181 1.55 3.39 13.12
C HIS A 181 2.54 2.43 12.48
N ARG A 182 3.75 2.91 12.23
CA ARG A 182 4.83 2.09 11.66
C ARG A 182 5.85 1.81 12.75
N ILE A 183 6.03 0.54 13.08
CA ILE A 183 6.98 0.06 14.08
C ILE A 183 8.06 -0.76 13.38
N ILE A 184 9.31 -0.56 13.77
CA ILE A 184 10.47 -1.29 13.28
C ILE A 184 11.03 -2.12 14.44
N ALA A 185 11.13 -3.43 14.25
CA ALA A 185 11.88 -4.31 15.13
C ALA A 185 13.27 -4.56 14.53
N ALA A 186 14.31 -4.12 15.23
CA ALA A 186 15.70 -4.18 14.79
C ALA A 186 16.65 -4.45 15.97
N ALA A 187 17.81 -5.03 15.71
CA ALA A 187 18.80 -5.31 16.76
C ALA A 187 19.50 -4.05 17.29
N ALA A 188 19.60 -3.01 16.44
CA ALA A 188 20.15 -1.71 16.74
C ALA A 188 19.20 -0.62 16.22
N GLU A 189 19.55 0.64 16.43
CA GLU A 189 18.83 1.76 15.83
C GLU A 189 18.79 1.59 14.30
N PRO A 190 17.59 1.63 13.69
CA PRO A 190 17.46 1.41 12.26
C PRO A 190 18.14 2.54 11.51
N SER A 191 18.95 2.18 10.50
CA SER A 191 19.58 3.17 9.63
C SER A 191 18.51 3.98 8.92
N ALA A 192 18.64 5.32 8.94
CA ALA A 192 17.68 6.29 8.39
C ALA A 192 16.83 5.69 7.26
N ILE A 193 15.54 5.55 7.55
CA ILE A 193 14.54 5.01 6.63
C ILE A 193 14.67 5.80 5.33
N LYS A 194 15.00 5.13 4.23
CA LYS A 194 14.79 5.70 2.89
C LYS A 194 13.28 5.79 2.69
N VAL A 195 12.72 6.94 3.04
CA VAL A 195 11.36 7.36 2.67
C VAL A 195 11.27 7.42 1.15
#